data_AF-K2A503-F1
#
_entry.id   AF-K2A503-F1
#
_cell.length_a   1.000
_cell.length_b   1.000
_cell.length_c   1.000
_cell.angle_alpha   90.00
_cell.angle_beta   90.00
_cell.angle_gamma   90.00
#
_symmetry.space_group_name_H-M   'P 1'
#
loop_
_entity.id
_entity.type
_entity.pdbx_description
1 polymer ?
#
loop_
_entity_poly.entity_id
_entity_poly.type
_entity_poly.pdbx_seq_one_letter_code
_entity_poly.pdbx_strand_id
1 'polypeptide(L)' 'MLAQLASVIAELQANIDDVEVSEREINFYQVQFRIFVKNRLHLAQIMKALRQIPSVLKITRLIS' A
#
# COMPACT_ATOMS: atom_id res chain seq x y z
N MET A 1 0.80 12.43 -0.53
CA MET A 1 0.17 11.12 -0.74
C MET A 1 0.99 9.97 -0.15
N LEU A 2 2.24 9.76 -0.59
CA LEU A 2 3.05 8.60 -0.17
C LEU A 2 3.14 8.41 1.35
N ALA A 3 3.42 9.49 2.09
CA ALA A 3 3.52 9.47 3.54
C ALA A 3 2.24 8.96 4.23
N GLN A 4 1.06 9.28 3.69
CA GLN A 4 -0.21 8.81 4.22
C GLN A 4 -0.38 7.29 4.02
N LEU A 5 0.01 6.76 2.86
CA LEU A 5 0.00 5.32 2.59
C LEU A 5 0.95 4.59 3.55
N ALA A 6 2.17 5.11 3.71
CA ALA A 6 3.16 4.54 4.62
C ALA A 6 2.71 4.58 6.08
N SER A 7 2.10 5.68 6.54
CA SER A 7 1.56 5.80 7.90
C SER A 7 0.52 4.72 8.19
N VAL A 8 -0.45 4.54 7.28
CA VAL A 8 -1.50 3.52 7.46
C VAL A 8 -0.92 2.10 7.51
N ILE A 9 0.11 1.80 6.70
CA ILE A 9 0.78 0.49 6.75
C ILE A 9 1.51 0.30 8.09
N ALA A 10 2.22 1.32 8.56
CA ALA A 10 2.98 1.28 9.81
C ALA A 10 2.07 1.20 11.05
N GLU A 11 0.97 1.95 11.07
CA GLU A 11 -0.05 1.93 12.13
C GLU A 11 -0.68 0.54 12.29
N LEU A 12 -0.78 -0.22 11.21
CA LEU A 12 -1.27 -1.60 11.22
C LEU A 12 -0.18 -2.62 11.59
N GLN A 13 1.02 -2.17 11.98
CA GLN A 13 2.15 -3.01 12.40
C GLN A 13 2.70 -3.91 11.29
N ALA A 14 2.71 -3.42 10.06
CA ALA A 14 3.46 -4.03 8.96
C ALA A 14 4.80 -3.33 8.76
N ASN A 15 5.85 -4.13 8.55
CA ASN A 15 7.17 -3.61 8.20
C ASN A 15 7.21 -3.34 6.70
N ILE A 16 7.70 -2.16 6.33
CA ILE A 16 7.95 -1.77 4.93
C ILE A 16 9.39 -2.14 4.61
N ASP A 17 9.57 -3.05 3.66
CA ASP A 17 10.87 -3.50 3.17
C ASP A 17 11.38 -2.58 2.05
N ASP A 18 10.48 -2.22 1.14
CA ASP A 18 10.81 -1.42 -0.04
C ASP A 18 9.59 -0.63 -0.51
N VAL A 19 9.86 0.51 -1.15
CA VAL A 19 8.86 1.41 -1.72
C VAL A 19 9.34 1.91 -3.07
N GLU A 20 8.58 1.60 -4.10
CA GLU A 20 8.80 2.10 -5.45
C GLU A 20 7.65 3.02 -5.87
N VAL A 21 7.99 4.13 -6.51
CA VAL A 21 7.02 5.07 -7.06
C VAL A 21 7.32 5.23 -8.54
N SER A 22 6.31 4.99 -9.37
CA SER A 22 6.37 5.20 -10.82
C SER A 22 5.21 6.07 -11.28
N GLU A 23 5.48 6.94 -12.25
CA GLU A 23 4.45 7.72 -12.93
C GLU A 23 3.94 6.90 -14.12
N ARG A 24 2.62 6.69 -14.19
CA ARG A 24 2.01 5.89 -15.27
C ARG A 24 1.37 6.79 -16.35
N GLU A 25 0.76 7.90 -15.92
CA GLU A 25 0.11 8.89 -16.78
C GLU A 25 0.14 10.26 -16.06
N ILE A 26 -0.20 11.34 -16.77
CA ILE A 26 -0.06 12.75 -16.35
C ILE A 26 -0.68 13.10 -14.99
N ASN A 27 -1.51 12.23 -14.39
CA ASN A 27 -2.09 12.44 -13.06
C ASN A 27 -2.14 11.17 -12.18
N PHE A 28 -1.51 10.08 -12.59
CA PHE A 28 -1.60 8.81 -11.89
C PHE A 28 -0.21 8.30 -11.49
N TYR A 29 -0.04 8.14 -10.18
CA TYR A 29 1.13 7.50 -9.59
C TYR A 29 0.80 6.06 -9.23
N GLN A 30 1.68 5.15 -9.63
CA GLN A 30 1.70 3.80 -9.11
C GLN A 30 2.71 3.76 -7.96
N VAL A 31 2.24 3.35 -6.78
CA VAL A 31 3.09 3.11 -5.61
C VAL A 31 3.07 1.63 -5.28
N GLN A 32 4.24 1.02 -5.26
CA GLN A 32 4.42 -0.38 -4.92
C GLN A 32 5.15 -0.48 -3.59
N PHE A 33 4.48 -1.10 -2.61
CA PHE A 33 5.07 -1.42 -1.31
C PHE A 33 5.40 -2.91 -1.25
N ARG A 34 6.64 -3.23 -0.89
CA ARG A 34 7.00 -4.57 -0.41
C ARG A 34 6.90 -4.55 1.12
N ILE A 35 6.05 -5.41 1.68
CA ILE A 35 5.77 -5.42 3.12
C ILE A 35 5.80 -6.83 3.68
N PHE A 36 6.19 -6.95 4.95
CA PHE A 36 6.04 -8.18 5.71
C PHE A 36 4.71 -8.16 6.47
N VAL A 37 3.92 -9.23 6.32
CA VAL A 37 2.64 -9.40 6.99
C VAL A 37 2.65 -10.67 7.84
N LYS A 38 2.00 -10.58 9.00
CA LYS A 38 1.92 -11.68 9.97
C LYS A 38 1.11 -12.88 9.46
N ASN A 39 0.04 -12.62 8.71
CA ASN A 39 -0.83 -13.65 8.12
C ASN A 39 -1.78 -13.02 7.08
N ARG A 40 -2.63 -13.85 6.46
CA ARG A 40 -3.61 -13.40 5.44
C ARG A 40 -4.66 -12.43 5.99
N LEU A 41 -5.04 -12.54 7.26
CA LEU A 41 -6.02 -11.64 7.89
C LEU A 41 -5.41 -10.24 8.06
N HIS A 42 -4.16 -10.17 8.50
CA HIS A 42 -3.41 -8.92 8.62
C HIS A 42 -3.28 -8.21 7.27
N LEU A 43 -2.92 -8.94 6.19
CA LEU A 43 -2.90 -8.37 4.85
C LEU A 43 -4.27 -7.82 4.41
N ALA A 44 -5.34 -8.55 4.68
CA ALA A 44 -6.70 -8.11 4.34
C ALA A 44 -7.08 -6.81 5.07
N GLN A 45 -6.68 -6.64 6.34
CA GLN A 45 -6.87 -5.41 7.10
C GLN A 45 -6.12 -4.23 6.47
N ILE A 46 -4.85 -4.41 6.10
CA ILE A 46 -4.06 -3.39 5.40
C ILE A 46 -4.70 -3.01 4.07
N MET A 47 -5.05 -3.98 3.22
CA MET A 47 -5.69 -3.72 1.94
C MET A 47 -7.05 -3.05 2.08
N LYS A 48 -7.78 -3.31 3.18
CA LYS A 48 -9.05 -2.63 3.48
C LYS A 48 -8.81 -1.17 3.88
N ALA A 49 -7.86 -0.90 4.76
CA ALA A 49 -7.53 0.45 5.20
C ALA A 49 -7.01 1.32 4.05
N LEU A 50 -6.11 0.79 3.22
CA LEU A 50 -5.59 1.51 2.05
C LEU A 50 -6.69 1.85 1.04
N ARG A 51 -7.70 0.97 0.85
CA ARG A 51 -8.85 1.23 -0.02
C ARG A 51 -9.77 2.34 0.48
N GLN A 52 -9.70 2.72 1.76
CA GLN A 52 -10.51 3.81 2.31
C GLN A 52 -9.90 5.19 2.06
N ILE A 53 -8.65 5.26 1.60
CA ILE A 53 -7.98 6.51 1.29
C ILE A 53 -8.52 7.04 -0.05
N PRO A 54 -9.15 8.24 -0.10
CA PRO A 54 -9.85 8.70 -1.30
C PRO A 54 -9.00 8.82 -2.57
N SER A 55 -7.70 9.08 -2.43
CA SER A 55 -6.76 9.18 -3.56
C SER A 55 -6.33 7.82 -4.14
N VAL A 56 -6.72 6.71 -3.51
CA VAL A 56 -6.37 5.36 -3.95
C VAL A 56 -7.44 4.84 -4.90
N LEU A 57 -7.10 4.76 -6.18
CA LEU A 57 -8.03 4.35 -7.24
C LEU A 57 -8.11 2.83 -7.40
N LYS A 58 -6.98 2.15 -7.22
CA LYS A 58 -6.88 0.70 -7.39
C LYS A 58 -5.79 0.16 -6.48
N ILE A 59 -6.04 -1.03 -5.93
CA ILE A 59 -5.04 -1.83 -5.23
C ILE A 59 -4.98 -3.20 -5.90
N THR A 60 -3.77 -3.71 -6.09
CA THR A 60 -3.55 -5.08 -6.53
C THR A 60 -2.44 -5.68 -5.69
N ARG A 61 -2.66 -6.91 -5.23
CA ARG A 61 -1.61 -7.70 -4.59
C ARG A 61 -0.77 -8.32 -5.68
N LEU A 62 0.52 -8.02 -5.70
CA LEU A 62 1.49 -8.72 -6.54
C LEU A 62 1.90 -10.02 -5.84
N ILE A 63 2.06 -11.08 -6.62
CA ILE A 63 2.58 -12.37 -6.14
C ILE A 63 4.02 -12.42 -6.66
N SER A 64 4.97 -12.22 -5.74
CA SER A 64 6.40 -12.42 -5.99
C SER A 64 6.82 -13.80 -5.50
#